data_AF-A0A2Z6P9B4-F1
#
_entry.id   AF-A0A2Z6P9B4-F1
#
_cell.length_a   1.000
_cell.length_b   1.000
_cell.length_c   1.000
_cell.angle_alpha   90.00
_cell.angle_beta   90.00
_cell.angle_gamma   90.00
#
_symmetry.space_group_name_H-M   'P 1'
#
loop_
_entity.id
_entity.type
_entity.pdbx_description
1 polymer ?
#
loop_
_entity_poly.entity_id
_entity_poly.type
_entity_poly.pdbx_seq_one_letter_code
_entity_poly.pdbx_strand_id
1 'polypeptide(L)' 'MISIPKIRFFLSDDATIELAARGMLYAESSEQVCLAFVAKEDDSDITIFGNVQQRTLEVVYDIGGGKIRLGSNGCK' A
#
# COMPACT_ATOMS: atom_id res chain seq x y z
N MET A 1 7.23 -8.90 -21.73
CA MET A 1 6.24 -9.12 -20.65
C MET A 1 6.76 -8.42 -19.40
N ILE A 2 5.98 -7.54 -18.80
CA ILE A 2 6.37 -6.85 -17.56
C ILE A 2 5.92 -7.74 -16.40
N SER A 3 6.87 -8.16 -15.56
CA SER A 3 6.57 -8.90 -14.33
C SER A 3 6.46 -7.90 -13.17
N ILE A 4 5.30 -7.86 -12.51
CA ILE A 4 5.09 -7.02 -11.34
C ILE A 4 5.55 -7.80 -10.10
N PRO A 5 6.46 -7.26 -9.27
CA PRO A 5 6.90 -7.94 -8.05
C PRO A 5 5.74 -8.04 -7.04
N LYS A 6 5.83 -9.01 -6.14
CA LYS A 6 4.96 -9.07 -4.97
C LYS A 6 5.55 -8.22 -3.84
N ILE A 7 4.78 -7.27 -3.34
CA ILE A 7 5.17 -6.43 -2.20
C ILE A 7 4.21 -6.71 -1.05
N ARG A 8 4.77 -6.96 0.13
CA ARG A 8 4.03 -7.19 1.37
C ARG A 8 4.52 -6.25 2.46
N PHE A 9 3.60 -5.75 3.25
CA PHE A 9 3.89 -5.04 4.48
C PHE A 9 3.64 -5.96 5.66
N PHE A 10 4.64 -6.07 6.53
CA PHE A 10 4.54 -6.71 7.83
C PHE A 10 4.22 -5.63 8.84
N LEU A 11 3.07 -5.77 9.49
CA LEU A 11 2.54 -4.85 10.48
C LEU A 11 2.64 -5.50 11.86
N SER A 12 2.31 -4.72 12.88
CA SER A 12 2.19 -5.24 14.25
C SER A 12 1.19 -6.40 14.33
N ASP A 13 1.27 -7.17 15.41
CA ASP A 13 0.38 -8.30 15.69
C ASP A 13 0.40 -9.38 14.59
N ASP A 14 1.57 -9.59 13.95
CA ASP A 14 1.80 -10.53 12.84
C ASP A 14 0.90 -10.32 11.61
N ALA A 15 0.25 -9.17 11.51
CA ALA A 15 -0.60 -8.83 10.38
C ALA A 15 0.27 -8.60 9.13
N THR A 16 -0.02 -9.32 8.05
CA THR A 16 0.65 -9.15 6.76
C THR A 16 -0.35 -8.73 5.71
N ILE A 17 -0.06 -7.67 4.96
CA ILE A 17 -0.88 -7.23 3.83
C ILE A 17 -0.08 -7.27 2.53
N GLU A 18 -0.60 -7.99 1.53
CA GLU A 18 -0.06 -8.00 0.17
C GLU A 18 -0.76 -6.91 -0.65
N LEU A 19 0.02 -6.07 -1.32
CA LEU A 19 -0.54 -5.03 -2.17
C LEU A 19 -0.92 -5.60 -3.54
N ALA A 20 -2.11 -5.24 -4.01
CA ALA A 20 -2.49 -5.46 -5.40
C ALA A 20 -1.72 -4.54 -6.34
N ALA A 21 -1.65 -4.87 -7.64
CA ALA A 21 -0.97 -4.03 -8.64
C ALA A 21 -1.44 -2.57 -8.63
N ARG A 22 -2.73 -2.32 -8.38
CA ARG A 22 -3.32 -0.97 -8.26
C ARG A 22 -2.83 -0.17 -7.04
N GLY A 23 -2.31 -0.85 -6.02
CA GLY A 23 -1.68 -0.23 -4.86
C GLY A 23 -0.16 -0.16 -4.95
N MET A 24 0.44 -0.76 -5.98
CA MET A 24 1.89 -0.76 -6.21
C MET A 24 2.31 0.12 -7.38
N LEU A 25 1.43 0.38 -8.34
CA LEU A 25 1.77 1.07 -9.58
C LEU A 25 1.03 2.40 -9.72
N TYR A 26 1.73 3.38 -10.25
CA TYR A 26 1.21 4.68 -10.67
C TYR A 26 1.34 4.78 -12.19
N ALA A 27 0.22 4.97 -12.89
CA ALA A 27 0.23 5.18 -14.33
C ALA A 27 0.53 6.67 -14.61
N GLU A 28 1.70 6.94 -15.15
CA GLU A 28 2.13 8.30 -15.49
C GLU A 28 1.65 8.70 -16.90
N SER A 29 1.62 7.73 -17.82
CA SER A 29 1.08 7.88 -19.18
C SER A 29 0.53 6.54 -19.71
N SER A 30 0.07 6.52 -20.98
CA SER A 30 -0.35 5.28 -21.64
C SER A 30 0.79 4.30 -21.91
N GLU A 31 2.04 4.79 -21.89
CA GLU A 31 3.23 4.02 -22.23
C GLU A 31 4.12 3.74 -21.01
N GLN A 32 3.90 4.44 -19.89
CA GLN A 32 4.72 4.33 -18.69
C GLN A 32 3.88 4.09 -17.43
N VAL A 33 4.31 3.07 -16.67
CA VAL A 33 3.88 2.84 -15.29
C VAL A 33 5.10 2.86 -14.38
N CYS A 34 4.96 3.53 -13.25
CA CYS A 34 6.00 3.67 -12.24
C CYS A 34 5.63 2.89 -10.98
N LEU A 35 6.64 2.48 -10.23
CA LEU A 35 6.44 1.99 -8.87
C LEU A 35 5.92 3.17 -8.02
N ALA A 36 4.82 2.98 -7.29
CA ALA A 36 4.18 4.03 -6.49
C ALA A 36 4.90 4.27 -5.15
N PHE A 37 6.23 4.19 -5.15
CA PHE A 37 7.09 4.32 -3.98
C PHE A 37 8.15 5.37 -4.28
N VAL A 38 8.36 6.28 -3.34
CA VAL A 38 9.31 7.38 -3.49
C VAL A 38 10.19 7.39 -2.24
N ALA A 39 11.49 7.58 -2.44
CA ALA A 39 12.44 7.71 -1.34
C ALA A 39 12.17 9.00 -0.57
N LYS A 40 12.41 8.96 0.74
CA LYS A 40 12.49 10.16 1.58
C LYS A 40 13.85 10.82 1.37
N GLU A 41 13.95 12.09 1.75
CA GLU A 41 15.26 12.77 1.83
C GLU A 41 16.07 12.28 3.06
N ASP A 42 15.40 12.03 4.18
CA ASP A 42 15.97 11.46 5.40
C ASP A 42 15.31 10.11 5.73
N ASP A 43 16.11 9.05 5.81
CA ASP A 43 15.64 7.69 6.09
C ASP A 43 15.14 7.50 7.54
N SER A 44 15.40 8.46 8.43
CA SER A 44 14.87 8.45 9.80
C SER A 44 13.41 8.95 9.90
N ASP A 45 12.85 9.47 8.81
CA ASP A 45 11.47 9.93 8.75
C ASP A 45 10.44 8.79 8.81
N ILE A 46 9.23 9.15 9.21
CA ILE A 46 8.10 8.22 9.20
C ILE A 46 7.80 7.72 7.77
N THR A 47 7.58 6.41 7.65
CA THR A 47 7.05 5.82 6.42
C THR A 47 5.57 6.21 6.25
N ILE A 48 5.19 6.65 5.06
CA ILE A 48 3.82 7.08 4.75
C ILE A 48 3.11 6.00 3.93
N PHE A 49 2.01 5.47 4.46
CA PHE A 49 1.11 4.58 3.73
C PHE A 49 0.04 5.39 2.98
N GLY A 50 0.36 5.77 1.74
CA GLY A 50 -0.41 6.72 0.93
C GLY A 50 -1.74 6.18 0.38
N ASN A 51 -2.49 7.06 -0.28
CA ASN A 51 -3.80 6.73 -0.89
C ASN A 51 -3.70 5.58 -1.90
N VAL A 52 -2.63 5.53 -2.70
CA VAL A 52 -2.46 4.49 -3.73
C VAL A 52 -2.37 3.12 -3.05
N GLN A 53 -1.53 2.96 -2.03
CA GLN A 53 -1.36 1.71 -1.30
C GLN A 53 -2.64 1.26 -0.57
N GLN A 54 -3.52 2.18 -0.21
CA GLN A 54 -4.83 1.87 0.40
C GLN A 54 -5.88 1.38 -0.61
N ARG A 55 -5.67 1.55 -1.92
CA ARG A 55 -6.63 1.08 -2.94
C ARG A 55 -6.80 -0.43 -2.87
N THR A 56 -8.02 -0.90 -3.08
CA THR A 56 -8.42 -2.32 -3.00
C THR A 56 -8.32 -2.95 -1.61
N LEU A 57 -7.94 -2.16 -0.60
CA LEU A 57 -8.01 -2.54 0.80
C LEU A 57 -9.28 -1.98 1.43
N GLU A 58 -9.87 -2.74 2.33
CA GLU A 58 -10.80 -2.22 3.33
C GLU A 58 -9.98 -1.59 4.46
N VAL A 59 -10.23 -0.33 4.76
CA VAL A 59 -9.53 0.40 5.83
C VAL A 59 -10.54 0.76 6.91
N VAL A 60 -10.41 0.14 8.08
CA VAL A 60 -11.28 0.38 9.23
C VAL A 60 -10.50 1.11 10.32
N TYR A 61 -11.01 2.28 10.71
CA TYR A 61 -10.52 3.06 11.83
C TYR A 61 -11.29 2.66 13.10
N ASP A 62 -10.73 1.75 13.89
CA ASP A 62 -11.30 1.30 15.15
C ASP A 62 -10.85 2.25 16.27
N ILE A 63 -11.58 3.37 16.40
CA ILE A 63 -11.27 4.40 17.40
C ILE A 63 -11.41 3.87 18.83
N GLY A 64 -12.42 3.02 19.09
CA GLY A 64 -12.65 2.44 20.41
C GLY A 64 -11.57 1.45 20.83
N GLY A 65 -11.02 0.70 19.87
CA GLY A 65 -9.92 -0.24 20.08
C GLY A 65 -8.52 0.38 19.91
N GLY A 66 -8.41 1.63 19.46
CA GLY A 66 -7.12 2.29 19.20
C GLY A 66 -6.31 1.63 18.08
N LYS A 67 -6.98 1.04 17.07
CA LYS A 67 -6.34 0.26 16.00
C LYS A 67 -6.80 0.69 14.61
N ILE A 68 -5.95 0.45 13.62
CA ILE A 68 -6.32 0.47 12.20
C ILE A 68 -6.31 -0.97 11.71
N ARG A 69 -7.37 -1.38 10.99
CA ARG A 69 -7.46 -2.71 10.40
C ARG A 69 -7.44 -2.58 8.88
N LEU A 70 -6.62 -3.40 8.23
CA LEU A 70 -6.50 -3.47 6.79
C LEU A 70 -6.99 -4.84 6.32
N GLY A 71 -8.06 -4.86 5.53
CA GLY A 71 -8.61 -6.05 4.90
C GLY A 71 -8.26 -6.10 3.42
N SER A 72 -7.86 -7.27 2.92
CA SER A 72 -7.74 -7.49 1.47
C SER A 72 -9.12 -7.55 0.80
N ASN A 73 -9.20 -7.30 -0.52
CA ASN A 73 -10.42 -7.42 -1.32
C ASN A 73 -11.52 -6.40 -0.96
N GLY A 74 -11.14 -5.17 -0.62
CA GLY A 74 -12.07 -4.03 -0.56
C GLY A 74 -12.61 -3.63 -1.93
N CYS A 75 -13.01 -2.36 -2.09
CA CYS A 75 -13.57 -1.86 -3.35
C CYS A 75 -12.64 -2.12 -4.55
N LYS A 76 -13.21 -2.75 -5.59
CA LYS A 76 -12.49 -3.19 -6.79
C LYS A 76 -12.59 -2.19 -7.92
#